data_AF-A0A954FG28-F1
#
_entry.id   AF-A0A954FG28-F1
#
_cell.length_a   1.000
_cell.length_b   1.000
_cell.length_c   1.000
_cell.angle_alpha   90.00
_cell.angle_beta   90.00
_cell.angle_gamma   90.00
#
_symmetry.space_group_name_H-M   'P 1'
#
loop_
_entity.id
_entity.type
_entity.pdbx_description
1 polymer ?
#
loop_
_entity_poly.entity_id
_entity_poly.type
_entity_poly.pdbx_seq_one_letter_code
_entity_poly.pdbx_strand_id
1 'polypeptide(L)'
;VLETIPFEQNSNDFVFDSQLLAQAVYFQFRVGDIPVPVRYFPEASSINFKRCVKYGIGTLAVLARFWAQRLRIRPSKIFFSKKNDSDADNRVQLQ
;
A
#
# COMPACT_ATOMS: atom_id res chain seq x y z
N VAL A 1 -4.73 -4.65 -11.17
CA VAL A 1 -4.28 -3.76 -10.06
C VAL A 1 -3.68 -4.59 -8.93
N LEU A 2 -4.46 -5.40 -8.21
CA LEU A 2 -3.96 -6.19 -7.07
C LEU A 2 -2.92 -7.26 -7.44
N GLU A 3 -2.95 -7.78 -8.66
CA GLU A 3 -1.93 -8.69 -9.19
C GLU A 3 -0.56 -8.03 -9.40
N THR A 4 -0.52 -6.69 -9.44
CA THR A 4 0.71 -5.91 -9.64
C THR A 4 1.23 -5.34 -8.32
N ILE A 5 0.31 -4.86 -7.48
CA ILE A 5 0.66 -4.27 -6.18
C ILE A 5 1.02 -5.39 -5.18
N PRO A 6 2.19 -5.34 -4.52
CA PRO A 6 2.57 -6.32 -3.50
C PRO A 6 1.89 -6.02 -2.16
N PHE A 7 0.56 -6.01 -2.12
CA PHE A 7 -0.21 -5.57 -0.95
C PHE A 7 -0.02 -6.49 0.25
N GLU A 8 0.41 -7.73 0.06
CA GLU A 8 0.76 -8.67 1.12
C GLU A 8 1.99 -8.23 1.94
N GLN A 9 2.80 -7.31 1.39
CA GLN A 9 3.93 -6.70 2.09
C GLN A 9 3.53 -5.44 2.87
N ASN A 10 2.28 -5.00 2.76
CA ASN A 10 1.78 -3.85 3.49
C ASN A 10 1.49 -4.23 4.95
N SER A 11 1.27 -3.21 5.78
CA SER A 11 0.95 -3.38 7.19
C SER A 11 -0.47 -3.92 7.37
N ASN A 12 -0.70 -4.77 8.37
CA ASN A 12 -2.06 -5.14 8.80
C ASN A 12 -2.73 -4.08 9.72
N ASP A 13 -2.11 -2.91 9.88
CA ASP A 13 -2.61 -1.79 10.71
C ASP A 13 -3.11 -0.64 9.80
N PHE A 14 -3.64 0.43 10.40
CA PHE A 14 -4.29 1.53 9.69
C PHE A 14 -3.48 2.19 8.56
N VAL A 15 -2.14 2.07 8.56
CA VAL A 15 -1.28 2.65 7.51
C VAL A 15 -1.38 1.91 6.16
N PHE A 16 -2.08 0.77 6.11
CA PHE A 16 -2.28 -0.03 4.92
C PHE A 16 -2.81 0.79 3.73
N ASP A 17 -3.82 1.64 3.98
CA ASP A 17 -4.47 2.44 2.94
C ASP A 17 -3.49 3.40 2.23
N SER A 18 -2.63 4.04 3.02
CA SER A 18 -1.61 4.97 2.58
C SER A 18 -0.55 4.27 1.75
N GLN A 19 -0.17 3.04 2.13
CA GLN A 19 0.73 2.20 1.34
C GLN A 19 0.10 1.82 0.00
N LEU A 20 -1.17 1.40 0.02
CA LEU A 20 -1.90 1.01 -1.18
C LEU A 20 -2.06 2.17 -2.16
N LEU A 21 -2.41 3.37 -1.66
CA LEU A 21 -2.53 4.58 -2.49
C LEU A 21 -1.17 5.01 -3.06
N ALA A 22 -0.11 5.00 -2.25
CA ALA A 22 1.24 5.32 -2.73
C ALA A 22 1.70 4.34 -3.83
N GLN A 23 1.42 3.04 -3.66
CA GLN A 23 1.67 2.01 -4.67
C GLN A 23 0.86 2.25 -5.95
N ALA A 24 -0.43 2.58 -5.82
CA ALA A 24 -1.29 2.85 -6.96
C ALA A 24 -0.72 4.00 -7.82
N VAL A 25 -0.31 5.09 -7.18
CA VAL A 25 0.35 6.23 -7.84
C VAL A 25 1.71 5.83 -8.41
N TYR A 26 2.53 5.09 -7.66
CA TYR A 26 3.86 4.67 -8.11
C TYR A 26 3.79 3.83 -9.41
N PHE A 27 2.88 2.85 -9.46
CA PHE A 27 2.64 2.00 -10.63
C PHE A 27 1.79 2.67 -11.72
N GLN A 28 1.53 3.98 -11.63
CA GLN A 28 0.81 4.77 -12.63
C GLN A 28 -0.64 4.28 -12.89
N PHE A 29 -1.30 3.72 -11.88
CA PHE A 29 -2.72 3.41 -11.98
C PHE A 29 -3.57 4.67 -11.89
N ARG A 30 -4.71 4.66 -12.59
CA ARG A 30 -5.72 5.73 -12.47
C ARG A 30 -6.47 5.56 -11.15
N VAL A 31 -6.58 6.64 -10.39
CA VAL A 31 -7.34 6.69 -9.13
C VAL A 31 -8.57 7.55 -9.37
N GLY A 32 -9.73 7.07 -8.92
CA GLY A 32 -10.99 7.80 -8.92
C GLY A 32 -11.75 7.50 -7.65
N ASP A 33 -12.61 8.42 -7.28
CA ASP A 33 -13.40 8.47 -6.06
C ASP A 33 -14.90 8.37 -6.39
N ILE A 34 -15.62 7.62 -5.55
CA ILE A 34 -17.07 7.40 -5.68
C ILE A 34 -17.70 7.73 -4.32
N PRO A 35 -18.74 8.56 -4.26
CA PRO A 35 -19.42 8.86 -3.00
C PRO A 35 -20.15 7.62 -2.48
N VAL A 36 -19.92 7.28 -1.21
CA VAL A 36 -20.60 6.18 -0.51
C VAL A 36 -21.25 6.72 0.76
N PRO A 37 -22.55 6.48 1.01
CA PRO A 37 -23.20 6.93 2.23
C PRO A 37 -22.59 6.25 3.46
N VAL A 38 -22.08 7.05 4.40
CA VAL A 38 -21.42 6.55 5.60
C VAL A 38 -22.46 5.95 6.55
N ARG A 39 -22.17 4.77 7.08
CA ARG A 39 -22.96 4.13 8.13
C ARG A 39 -22.08 3.89 9.35
N TYR A 40 -22.36 4.62 10.42
CA TYR A 40 -21.70 4.41 11.71
C TYR A 40 -22.50 3.39 12.51
N PHE A 41 -21.86 2.29 12.86
CA PHE A 41 -22.39 1.28 13.75
C PHE A 41 -21.54 1.25 15.03
N PRO A 42 -22.08 0.90 16.19
CA PRO A 42 -21.30 0.76 17.43
C PRO A 42 -20.10 -0.20 17.28
N GLU A 43 -20.22 -1.20 16.40
CA GLU A 43 -19.19 -2.18 16.07
C GLU A 43 -18.15 -1.64 15.07
N ALA A 44 -18.35 -0.44 14.51
CA ALA A 44 -17.41 0.16 13.60
C ALA A 44 -16.10 0.48 14.33
N SER A 45 -14.98 0.19 13.67
CA SER A 45 -13.65 0.43 14.22
C SER A 45 -13.48 1.90 14.61
N SER A 46 -13.30 2.15 15.90
CA SER A 46 -12.92 3.45 16.44
C SER A 46 -11.43 3.47 16.75
N ILE A 47 -10.70 4.43 16.20
CA ILE A 47 -9.27 4.60 16.42
C ILE A 47 -9.03 5.48 17.67
N ASN A 48 -8.24 5.00 18.62
CA ASN A 48 -7.84 5.81 19.78
C ASN A 48 -6.72 6.79 19.42
N PHE A 49 -6.53 7.84 20.22
CA PHE A 49 -5.56 8.90 19.94
C PHE A 49 -4.13 8.38 19.68
N LYS A 50 -3.65 7.44 20.50
CA LYS A 50 -2.31 6.85 20.33
C LYS A 50 -2.15 6.16 18.97
N ARG A 51 -3.17 5.42 18.55
CA ARG A 51 -3.21 4.79 17.21
C ARG A 51 -3.32 5.83 16.10
N CYS A 52 -4.06 6.93 16.29
CA CYS A 52 -4.09 8.04 15.33
C CYS A 52 -2.69 8.63 15.10
N VAL A 53 -1.94 8.90 16.17
CA VAL A 53 -0.58 9.44 16.06
C VAL A 53 0.35 8.46 15.33
N LYS A 54 0.29 7.16 15.67
CA LYS A 54 1.05 6.12 14.97
C LYS A 54 0.69 6.06 13.48
N TYR A 55 -0.60 6.13 13.14
CA TYR A 55 -1.08 6.15 11.77
C TYR A 55 -0.56 7.39 11.01
N GLY A 56 -0.65 8.58 11.60
CA GLY A 56 -0.16 9.82 11.00
C GLY A 56 1.34 9.76 10.70
N ILE A 57 2.15 9.35 11.67
CA ILE A 57 3.60 9.18 11.48
C ILE A 57 3.90 8.10 10.43
N GLY A 58 3.16 6.99 10.46
CA GLY A 58 3.28 5.92 9.47
C GLY A 58 3.01 6.41 8.05
N THR A 59 1.99 7.25 7.87
CA THR A 59 1.64 7.87 6.59
C THR A 59 2.79 8.74 6.06
N LEU A 60 3.38 9.58 6.91
CA LEU A 60 4.55 10.39 6.55
C LEU A 60 5.74 9.52 6.16
N ALA A 61 5.97 8.41 6.86
CA ALA A 61 7.03 7.47 6.53
C ALA A 61 6.82 6.79 5.16
N VAL A 62 5.56 6.49 4.79
CA VAL A 62 5.22 5.97 3.45
C VAL A 62 5.52 7.00 2.37
N LEU A 63 5.14 8.26 2.57
CA LEU A 63 5.46 9.35 1.64
C LEU A 63 6.96 9.53 1.48
N ALA A 64 7.73 9.49 2.57
CA ALA A 64 9.18 9.56 2.52
C ALA A 64 9.79 8.40 1.71
N ARG A 65 9.29 7.16 1.89
CA ARG A 65 9.72 5.99 1.11
C ARG A 65 9.37 6.11 -0.37
N PHE A 66 8.18 6.63 -0.68
CA PHE A 66 7.74 6.88 -2.05
C PHE A 66 8.69 7.85 -2.76
N TRP A 67 9.02 8.98 -2.12
CA TRP A 67 9.96 9.95 -2.69
C TRP A 67 11.37 9.39 -2.79
N ALA A 68 11.86 8.68 -1.77
CA ALA A 68 13.17 8.03 -1.81
C ALA A 68 13.28 7.01 -2.96
N GLN A 69 12.23 6.24 -3.22
CA GLN A 69 12.14 5.32 -4.34
C GLN A 69 12.10 6.07 -5.68
N ARG A 70 11.25 7.10 -5.79
CA ARG A 70 11.09 7.92 -7.01
C ARG A 70 12.38 8.65 -7.39
N LEU A 71 13.15 9.09 -6.40
CA LEU A 71 14.47 9.71 -6.56
C LEU A 71 15.62 8.70 -6.68
N ARG A 72 15.32 7.39 -6.67
CA ARG A 72 16.31 6.29 -6.74
C ARG A 72 17.37 6.31 -5.64
N ILE A 73 17.07 6.91 -4.50
CA ILE A 73 17.99 7.01 -3.35
C ILE A 73 18.06 5.69 -2.59
N ARG A 74 16.90 5.05 -2.37
CA ARG A 74 16.83 3.80 -1.61
C ARG A 74 15.70 2.90 -2.11
N PRO A 75 15.99 1.64 -2.48
CA PRO A 75 14.95 0.70 -2.91
C PRO A 75 14.06 0.29 -1.72
N SER A 76 12.76 0.14 -1.97
CA SER A 76 11.78 -0.31 -0.98
C SER A 76 10.91 -1.44 -1.51
N LYS A 77 10.83 -2.56 -0.76
CA LYS A 77 10.15 -3.80 -1.18
C LYS A 77 8.68 -3.59 -1.60
N ILE A 78 7.99 -2.66 -0.93
CA ILE A 78 6.59 -2.32 -1.21
C ILE A 78 6.36 -1.70 -2.60
N PHE A 79 7.41 -1.29 -3.32
CA PHE A 79 7.31 -0.73 -4.68
C PHE A 79 7.83 -1.69 -5.77
N PHE A 80 8.06 -2.97 -5.44
CA PHE A 80 8.40 -4.00 -6.43
C PHE A 80 7.14 -4.73 -6.89
N SER A 81 6.97 -4.88 -8.21
CA SER A 81 5.77 -5.49 -8.80
C SER A 81 5.69 -6.97 -8.47
N LYS A 82 4.53 -7.43 -7.99
CA LYS A 82 4.25 -8.85 -7.72
C LYS A 82 4.34 -9.71 -8.99
N LYS A 83 4.01 -9.14 -10.16
CA LYS A 83 4.05 -9.86 -11.45
C LYS A 83 5.45 -10.39 -11.79
N ASN A 84 6.50 -9.68 -11.39
CA ASN A 84 7.88 -10.09 -11.67
C ASN A 84 8.28 -11.35 -10.88
N ASP A 85 7.69 -11.57 -9.70
CA ASP A 85 7.96 -12.75 -8.88
C ASP A 85 7.09 -13.94 -9.32
N SER A 86 5.82 -13.72 -9.70
CA SER A 86 4.92 -14.79 -10.16
C SER A 86 5.30 -15.37 -11.54
N ASP A 87 5.84 -14.54 -12.43
CA ASP A 87 6.34 -15.00 -13.74
C ASP A 87 7.66 -15.78 -13.60
N ALA A 88 8.43 -15.55 -12.54
CA ALA A 88 9.64 -16.31 -12.23
C ALA A 88 9.30 -17.68 -11.62
N ASP A 89 8.36 -17.74 -10.66
CA ASP A 89 7.93 -18.99 -10.02
C ASP A 89 7.24 -19.95 -11.02
N ASN A 90 6.38 -19.42 -11.90
CA ASN A 90 5.75 -20.22 -12.95
C ASN A 90 6.76 -20.83 -13.95
N ARG A 91 7.90 -20.16 -14.20
CA ARG A 91 8.95 -20.72 -15.08
C ARG A 91 9.73 -21.84 -14.41
N VAL A 92 9.96 -21.76 -13.09
CA VAL A 92 10.63 -22.82 -12.32
C VAL A 92 9.76 -24.06 -12.21
N GLN A 93 8.43 -23.91 -12.15
CA GLN A 93 7.50 -25.03 -11.99
C GLN A 93 7.17 -25.77 -13.30
N LEU A 94 7.56 -25.21 -14.45
CA LEU A 94 7.40 -25.81 -15.79
C LEU A 94 8.69 -26.47 -16.32
N GLN A 95 9.74 -26.57 -15.51
CA GLN A 95 10.97 -27.34 -15.78
C GLN A 95 11.06 -28.55 -14.84
#